data_AF-F4P363-F1
#
_entry.id   AF-F4P363-F1
#
_cell.length_a   1.000
_cell.length_b   1.000
_cell.length_c   1.000
_cell.angle_alpha   90.00
_cell.angle_beta   90.00
_cell.angle_gamma   90.00
#
_symmetry.space_group_name_H-M   'P 1'
#
loop_
_entity.id
_entity.type
_entity.pdbx_description
1 polymer ?
#
loop_
_entity_poly.entity_id
_entity_poly.type
_entity_poly.pdbx_seq_one_letter_code
_entity_poly.pdbx_strand_id
1 'polypeptide(L)' 'WKHHGLDFPLLAKMARDYLAIPATSASSEHAFSKARHLITDSRTRLSDQTIRASICLGNWQRGRI' A
#
# COMPACT_ATOMS: atom_id res chain seq x y z
N TRP A 1 1.26 -0.94 20.77
CA TRP A 1 0.68 0.42 20.90
C TRP A 1 -0.84 0.48 20.86
N LYS A 2 -1.54 -0.28 20.00
CA LYS A 2 -3.02 -0.25 19.95
C LYS A 2 -3.70 -0.58 21.29
N HIS A 3 -3.21 -1.59 22.02
CA HIS A 3 -3.75 -2.00 23.32
C HIS A 3 -3.47 -0.96 24.44
N HIS A 4 -2.29 -0.36 24.43
CA HIS A 4 -1.87 0.68 25.39
C HIS A 4 -2.22 2.11 24.98
N GLY A 5 -3.16 2.27 24.04
CA GLY A 5 -3.53 3.58 23.50
C GLY A 5 -4.21 4.48 24.54
N LEU A 6 -4.83 3.89 25.56
CA LEU A 6 -5.49 4.60 26.65
C LEU A 6 -4.50 5.06 27.71
N ASP A 7 -3.51 4.22 28.04
CA ASP A 7 -2.49 4.53 29.04
C ASP A 7 -1.47 5.55 28.54
N PHE A 8 -1.12 5.48 27.25
CA PHE A 8 -0.11 6.34 26.63
C PHE A 8 -0.60 6.95 25.31
N PRO A 9 -1.58 7.87 25.34
CA PRO A 9 -2.25 8.37 24.13
C PRO A 9 -1.28 9.09 23.17
N LEU A 10 -0.34 9.88 23.71
CA LEU A 10 0.64 10.60 22.90
C LEU A 10 1.66 9.65 22.27
N LEU A 11 2.17 8.68 23.02
CA LEU A 11 3.14 7.71 22.53
C LEU A 11 2.52 6.73 21.54
N ALA A 12 1.29 6.30 21.78
CA ALA A 12 0.53 5.49 20.83
C ALA A 12 0.23 6.24 19.53
N LYS A 13 0.06 7.57 19.57
CA LYS A 13 -0.02 8.41 18.36
C LYS A 13 1.30 8.39 17.60
N MET A 14 2.41 8.73 18.26
CA MET A 14 3.74 8.73 17.63
C MET A 14 4.08 7.36 17.04
N ALA A 15 3.79 6.28 17.77
CA ALA A 15 4.05 4.94 17.28
C ALA A 15 3.24 4.57 16.03
N ARG A 16 2.01 5.09 15.87
CA ARG A 16 1.26 4.91 14.62
C ARG A 16 1.91 5.66 13.46
N ASP A 17 2.43 6.85 13.72
CA ASP A 17 3.06 7.67 12.68
C ASP A 17 4.41 7.08 12.23
N TYR A 18 5.25 6.64 13.17
CA TYR A 18 6.59 6.15 12.87
C TYR A 18 6.66 4.67 12.47
N LEU A 19 5.89 3.79 13.11
CA LEU A 19 5.96 2.35 12.83
C LEU A 19 5.14 1.95 11.59
N ALA A 20 4.29 2.84 11.07
CA ALA A 20 3.61 2.62 9.79
C ALA A 20 4.54 2.80 8.58
N ILE A 21 5.71 3.42 8.77
CA ILE A 21 6.69 3.61 7.72
C ILE A 21 7.31 2.25 7.39
N PRO A 22 7.20 1.75 6.15
CA PRO A 22 7.82 0.49 5.77
C PRO A 22 9.34 0.62 5.87
N ALA A 23 9.99 -0.39 6.44
CA ALA A 23 11.44 -0.42 6.58
C ALA A 23 12.18 -0.55 5.24
N THR A 24 11.50 -1.01 4.19
CA THR A 24 12.10 -1.28 2.87
C THR A 24 11.17 -0.86 1.72
N SER A 25 11.75 -0.71 0.53
CA SER A 25 11.03 -0.48 -0.73
C SER A 25 10.28 -1.70 -1.27
N ALA A 26 10.34 -2.85 -0.60
CA ALA A 26 9.78 -4.11 -1.12
C ALA A 26 8.28 -4.01 -1.42
N SER A 27 7.53 -3.24 -0.62
CA SER A 27 6.10 -2.99 -0.87
C SER A 27 5.87 -2.23 -2.19
N SER A 28 6.68 -1.19 -2.45
CA SER A 28 6.62 -0.45 -3.72
C SER A 28 7.10 -1.30 -4.90
N GLU A 29 8.17 -2.07 -4.75
CA GLU A 29 8.71 -2.96 -5.80
C GLU A 29 7.70 -4.05 -6.20
N HIS A 30 6.95 -4.58 -5.23
CA HIS A 30 5.88 -5.52 -5.50
C HIS A 30 4.70 -4.86 -6.25
N ALA A 31 4.33 -3.62 -5.91
CA ALA A 31 3.34 -2.87 -6.66
C ALA A 31 3.80 -2.59 -8.10
N PHE A 32 5.08 -2.25 -8.32
CA PHE A 32 5.65 -2.04 -9.65
C PHE A 32 5.74 -3.34 -10.46
N SER A 33 6.09 -4.45 -9.83
CA SER A 33 6.12 -5.76 -10.48
C SER A 33 4.73 -6.16 -10.98
N LYS A 34 3.68 -5.92 -10.18
CA LYS A 34 2.29 -6.12 -10.60
C LYS A 34 1.87 -5.17 -11.72
N ALA A 35 2.30 -3.91 -11.65
CA ALA A 35 2.07 -2.94 -12.72
C ALA A 35 2.68 -3.43 -14.05
N ARG A 36 3.92 -3.90 -14.00
CA ARG A 36 4.62 -4.45 -15.15
C ARG A 36 3.88 -5.65 -15.73
N HIS A 37 3.38 -6.56 -14.89
CA HIS A 37 2.55 -7.68 -15.36
C HIS A 37 1.27 -7.20 -16.05
N LEU A 38 0.55 -6.22 -15.48
CA LEU A 38 -0.65 -5.66 -16.11
C LEU A 38 -0.38 -5.00 -17.48
N ILE A 39 0.77 -4.35 -17.61
CA ILE A 39 1.23 -3.71 -18.85
C ILE A 39 1.63 -4.76 -19.90
N THR A 40 2.42 -5.77 -19.50
CA THR A 40 2.97 -6.78 -20.42
C THR A 40 1.96 -7.84 -20.82
N ASP A 41 1.12 -8.30 -19.88
CA ASP A 41 0.30 -9.51 -20.05
C ASP A 41 -1.11 -9.21 -20.54
N SER A 42 -1.71 -8.08 -20.12
CA SER A 42 -3.13 -7.85 -20.35
C SER A 42 -3.46 -6.94 -21.53
N ARG A 43 -2.85 -5.74 -21.71
CA ARG A 43 -3.25 -4.83 -22.82
C ARG A 43 -2.23 -3.75 -23.12
N THR A 44 -1.68 -3.76 -24.33
CA THR A 44 -0.95 -2.63 -24.97
C THR A 44 -1.80 -1.37 -25.19
N ARG A 45 -3.07 -1.35 -24.79
CA ARG A 45 -4.04 -0.24 -25.01
C ARG A 45 -4.64 0.34 -23.73
N LEU A 46 -4.16 -0.04 -22.54
CA LEU A 46 -4.61 0.58 -21.30
C LEU A 46 -3.91 1.93 -21.11
N SER A 47 -4.68 2.97 -20.77
CA SER A 47 -4.11 4.25 -20.35
C SER A 47 -3.36 4.10 -19.02
N ASP A 48 -2.37 4.96 -18.78
CA ASP A 48 -1.62 5.03 -17.53
C ASP A 48 -2.55 5.23 -16.32
N GLN A 49 -3.62 6.01 -16.49
CA GLN A 49 -4.64 6.24 -15.48
C GLN A 49 -5.36 4.95 -15.11
N THR A 50 -5.72 4.12 -16.10
CA THR A 50 -6.42 2.85 -15.86
C THR A 50 -5.53 1.84 -15.12
N ILE A 51 -4.24 1.80 -15.45
CA ILE A 51 -3.27 0.92 -14.77
C ILE A 51 -3.13 1.33 -13.30
N ARG A 52 -2.94 2.62 -13.03
CA ARG A 52 -2.88 3.15 -11.65
C ARG A 52 -4.15 2.83 -10.86
N ALA A 53 -5.33 3.08 -11.44
CA ALA A 53 -6.60 2.80 -10.79
C ALA A 53 -6.76 1.31 -10.46
N SER A 54 -6.37 0.41 -11.36
CA SER A 54 -6.45 -1.04 -11.16
C SER A 54 -5.55 -1.52 -10.00
N ILE A 55 -4.30 -1.02 -9.95
CA ILE A 55 -3.35 -1.36 -8.88
C ILE A 55 -3.85 -0.82 -7.53
N CYS A 56 -4.31 0.45 -7.49
CA CYS A 56 -4.85 1.06 -6.28
C CYS A 56 -6.07 0.27 -5.78
N LEU A 57 -7.02 -0.05 -6.67
CA LEU A 57 -8.21 -0.82 -6.33
C LEU A 57 -7.85 -2.20 -5.76
N GLY A 58 -6.94 -2.92 -6.41
CA GLY A 58 -6.47 -4.23 -5.95
C GLY A 58 -5.72 -4.19 -4.62
N ASN A 59 -4.99 -3.10 -4.34
CA ASN A 59 -4.35 -2.88 -3.04
C ASN A 59 -5.36 -2.51 -1.94
N TRP A 60 -6.34 -1.66 -2.24
CA TRP A 60 -7.39 -1.25 -1.29
C TRP A 60 -8.31 -2.41 -0.90
N GLN A 61 -8.69 -3.24 -1.86
CA GLN A 61 -9.47 -4.46 -1.57
C GLN A 61 -8.71 -5.41 -0.63
N ARG A 62 -7.39 -5.45 -0.71
CA ARG A 62 -6.53 -6.30 0.12
C ARG A 62 -6.21 -5.71 1.49
N GLY A 63 -6.20 -4.37 1.60
CA GLY A 63 -5.95 -3.63 2.84
C GLY A 63 -7.19 -3.42 3.71
N ARG A 64 -8.40 -3.77 3.24
CA ARG A 64 -9.61 -3.83 4.06
C ARG A 64 -9.56 -5.08 4.96
N ILE A 65 -9.10 -4.88 6.20
CA ILE A 65 -9.26 -5.79 7.35
C ILE A 65 -9.93 -5.01 8.48
#